data_AF-A0A8J7CQQ3-F1
#
_entry.id   AF-A0A8J7CQQ3-F1
#
_cell.length_a   1.000
_cell.length_b   1.000
_cell.length_c   1.000
_cell.angle_alpha   90.00
_cell.angle_beta   90.00
_cell.angle_gamma   90.00
#
_symmetry.space_group_name_H-M   'P 1'
#
loop_
_entity.id
_entity.type
_entity.pdbx_description
1 polymer ?
#
loop_
_entity_poly.entity_id
_entity_poly.type
_entity_poly.pdbx_seq_one_letter_code
_entity_poly.pdbx_strand_id
1 'polypeptide(L)' 'PGDEAKRGDRIGLIRYGSRVDVFLPADAEILVEKGDRVRAGESALAQLTGADPS' A
#
# COMPACT_ATOMS: atom_id res chain seq x y z
N PRO A 1 6.07 -25.79 24.64
CA PRO A 1 6.53 -26.58 23.48
C PRO A 1 6.38 -25.74 22.20
N GLY A 2 7.49 -25.37 21.56
CA GLY A 2 7.49 -24.57 20.33
C GLY A 2 7.84 -25.44 19.13
N ASP A 3 7.22 -25.18 17.98
CA ASP A 3 7.51 -25.87 16.73
C ASP A 3 8.81 -25.33 16.11
N GLU A 4 9.69 -26.23 15.68
CA GLU A 4 10.91 -25.91 14.94
C GLU A 4 10.57 -25.67 13.46
N ALA A 5 10.59 -24.41 13.01
CA ALA A 5 10.38 -24.05 11.61
C ALA A 5 11.70 -24.15 10.82
N LYS A 6 11.66 -24.85 9.68
CA LYS A 6 12.78 -25.03 8.76
C LYS A 6 12.80 -23.93 7.69
N ARG A 7 13.98 -23.69 7.11
CA ARG A 7 14.16 -22.74 6.01
C ARG A 7 13.30 -23.18 4.81
N GLY A 8 12.28 -22.37 4.47
CA GLY A 8 11.31 -22.68 3.42
C GLY A 8 9.90 -22.95 3.94
N ASP A 9 9.72 -23.10 5.26
CA ASP A 9 8.41 -23.29 5.85
C ASP A 9 7.59 -22.00 5.74
N ARG A 10 6.32 -22.13 5.34
CA ARG A 10 5.35 -21.03 5.35
C ARG A 10 4.92 -20.77 6.79
N ILE A 11 5.68 -19.91 7.47
CA ILE A 11 5.46 -19.50 8.87
C ILE A 11 4.29 -18.50 9.03
N GLY A 12 3.72 -18.03 7.92
CA GLY A 12 2.56 -17.15 7.92
C GLY A 12 1.98 -17.03 6.51
N LEU A 13 0.66 -16.96 6.42
CA LEU A 13 -0.05 -16.64 5.19
C LEU A 13 -0.82 -15.34 5.42
N ILE A 14 -0.49 -14.29 4.68
CA ILE A 14 -1.30 -13.07 4.67
C ILE A 14 -2.60 -13.42 3.94
N ARG A 15 -3.67 -13.67 4.70
CA ARG A 15 -5.02 -13.87 4.17
C ARG A 15 -5.78 -12.56 4.35
N TYR A 16 -6.42 -12.11 3.27
CA TYR A 16 -7.08 -10.81 3.11
C TYR A 16 -6.06 -9.64 3.06
N GLY A 17 -6.24 -8.77 2.06
CA GLY A 17 -5.29 -7.68 1.80
C GLY A 17 -5.13 -6.77 3.01
N SER A 18 -3.88 -6.49 3.38
CA SER A 18 -3.55 -5.43 4.34
C SER A 18 -4.06 -4.10 3.77
N ARG A 19 -4.94 -3.42 4.51
CA ARG A 19 -5.31 -2.03 4.21
C ARG A 19 -4.08 -1.15 4.47
N VAL A 20 -3.79 -0.25 3.54
CA VAL A 20 -2.76 0.77 3.68
C VAL A 20 -3.44 2.11 3.52
N ASP A 21 -3.18 3.02 4.45
CA ASP A 21 -3.60 4.42 4.35
C ASP A 21 -2.44 5.23 3.76
N VAL A 22 -2.74 6.08 2.78
CA VAL A 22 -1.75 6.92 2.09
C VAL A 22 -2.01 8.37 2.48
N PHE A 23 -1.00 9.01 3.08
CA PHE A 23 -1.05 10.43 3.41
C PHE A 23 -0.46 11.23 2.26
N LEU A 24 -1.24 12.20 1.77
CA LEU A 24 -0.87 13.06 0.66
C LEU A 24 -0.92 14.52 1.12
N PRO A 25 -0.08 15.40 0.57
CA PRO A 25 -0.25 16.85 0.69
C PRO A 25 -1.67 17.29 0.27
N ALA A 26 -2.14 18.39 0.86
CA ALA A 26 -3.51 18.87 0.63
C ALA A 26 -3.75 19.37 -0.81
N ASP A 27 -2.68 19.72 -1.52
CA ASP A 27 -2.70 20.19 -2.90
C ASP A 27 -2.51 19.06 -3.93
N ALA A 28 -2.26 17.82 -3.48
CA ALA A 28 -2.08 16.69 -4.37
C ALA A 28 -3.34 16.41 -5.21
N GLU A 29 -3.15 16.17 -6.51
CA GLU A 29 -4.22 15.81 -7.43
C GLU A 29 -4.48 14.30 -7.37
N ILE A 30 -5.70 13.90 -7.01
CA ILE A 30 -6.09 12.49 -6.94
C ILE A 30 -6.37 11.95 -8.36
N LEU A 31 -5.73 10.83 -8.72
CA LEU A 31 -5.81 10.23 -10.06
C LEU A 31 -6.72 9.00 -10.14
N VAL A 32 -7.34 8.60 -9.02
CA VAL A 32 -8.17 7.39 -8.90
C VAL A 32 -9.48 7.69 -8.20
N GLU A 33 -10.49 6.88 -8.49
CA GLU A 33 -11.80 6.96 -7.84
C GLU A 33 -12.13 5.71 -7.02
N LYS A 34 -13.17 5.84 -6.19
CA LYS A 34 -13.65 4.72 -5.38
C LYS A 34 -14.18 3.60 -6.27
N GLY A 35 -13.57 2.42 -6.14
CA GLY A 35 -13.94 1.22 -6.91
C GLY A 35 -12.93 0.87 -7.99
N ASP A 36 -11.98 1.75 -8.27
CA ASP A 36 -10.88 1.46 -9.17
C ASP A 36 -10.01 0.32 -8.65
N ARG A 37 -9.62 -0.57 -9.58
CA ARG A 37 -8.66 -1.62 -9.29
C ARG A 37 -7.25 -1.06 -9.41
N VAL A 38 -6.61 -0.87 -8.28
CA VAL A 38 -5.21 -0.44 -8.19
C VAL A 38 -4.28 -1.59 -7.83
N ARG A 39 -3.03 -1.49 -8.27
CA ARG A 39 -1.94 -2.41 -7.93
C ARG A 39 -0.85 -1.68 -7.18
N ALA A 40 -0.44 -2.22 -6.03
CA ALA A 40 0.61 -1.65 -5.21
C ALA A 40 1.94 -1.58 -6.00
N GLY A 41 2.60 -0.42 -5.96
CA GLY A 41 3.87 -0.18 -6.66
C GLY A 41 3.75 0.05 -8.17
N GLU A 42 2.55 -0.03 -8.74
CA GLU A 42 2.33 0.14 -10.19
C GLU A 42 1.34 1.26 -10.49
N SER A 43 0.19 1.26 -9.81
CA SER A 43 -0.86 2.27 -10.04
C SER A 43 -0.52 3.59 -9.35
N ALA A 44 -0.47 4.67 -10.11
CA ALA A 44 -0.40 6.02 -9.55
C ALA A 44 -1.73 6.35 -8.86
N LEU A 45 -1.68 6.78 -7.60
CA LEU A 45 -2.86 7.16 -6.81
C LEU A 45 -3.10 8.68 -6.85
N ALA A 46 -2.02 9.46 -6.85
CA ALA A 46 -2.07 10.91 -6.88
C ALA A 46 -0.81 11.48 -7.54
N GLN A 47 -0.92 12.70 -8.07
CA GLN A 47 0.19 13.49 -8.56
C GLN A 47 0.49 14.62 -7.57
N LEU A 48 1.76 14.74 -7.18
CA LEU A 48 2.22 15.85 -6.35
C LEU A 48 2.40 17.08 -7.23
N THR A 49 1.65 18.15 -6.95
CA THR A 49 1.96 19.49 -7.44
C THR A 49 3.12 20.03 -6.62
N GLY A 50 4.04 20.76 -7.25
CA GLY A 50 5.37 21.07 -6.69
C GLY A 50 5.39 22.04 -5.49
N ALA A 51 4.40 22.01 -4.60
CA ALA A 51 4.39 22.75 -3.36
C ALA A 51 4.32 21.78 -2.17
N ASP A 52 5.48 21.23 -1.80
CA ASP A 52 5.74 20.90 -0.39
C ASP A 52 6.31 22.17 0.28
N PRO A 53 5.53 22.93 1.09
CA PRO A 53 6.09 23.87 2.04
C PRO A 53 6.01 23.30 3.47
N SER A 54 6.69 22.20 3.78
CA SER A 54 7.11 21.81 5.15
C SER A 54 8.04 20.60 5.16
#